data_AF-A0AA39A5H7-F1
#
_entry.id   AF-A0AA39A5H7-F1
#
_cell.length_a   1.000
_cell.length_b   1.000
_cell.length_c   1.000
_cell.angle_alpha   90.00
_cell.angle_beta   90.00
_cell.angle_gamma   90.00
#
_symmetry.space_group_name_H-M   'P 1'
#
loop_
_entity.id
_entity.type
_entity.pdbx_description
1 polymer ?
#
loop_
_entity_poly.entity_id
_entity_poly.type
_entity_poly.pdbx_seq_one_letter_code
_entity_poly.pdbx_strand_id
1 'polypeptide(L)'
;MGYGLMNNSRFFQELDRDGNGRLDFNEFLTLFYIIKSRRPFCDGCEIFLKGLFFTCVKCHESRNDTFDLCSACYRGKRFIHRHAAILDVYTLLTHKRLMTMGGVGQPNLSPILNVDVLASTSTFIVLCHKDCS
;
A
#
# COMPACT_ATOMS: atom_id res chain seq x y z
N MET A 1 -4.65 -4.10 -13.21
CA MET A 1 -5.48 -3.03 -13.84
C MET A 1 -6.11 -2.23 -12.70
N GLY A 2 -5.66 -0.98 -12.45
CA GLY A 2 -5.97 -0.27 -11.19
C GLY A 2 -6.96 0.90 -11.29
N TYR A 3 -7.41 1.25 -12.48
CA TYR A 3 -8.14 2.51 -12.70
C TYR A 3 -9.62 2.43 -12.30
N GLY A 4 -10.22 1.23 -12.28
CA GLY A 4 -11.65 1.04 -11.97
C GLY A 4 -12.00 1.23 -10.49
N LEU A 5 -11.11 0.80 -9.58
CA LEU A 5 -11.33 0.91 -8.13
C LEU A 5 -11.24 2.36 -7.61
N MET A 6 -10.68 3.25 -8.42
CA MET A 6 -10.59 4.68 -8.10
C MET A 6 -11.89 5.44 -8.40
N ASN A 7 -12.81 4.83 -9.15
CA ASN A 7 -14.15 5.35 -9.34
C ASN A 7 -15.07 4.97 -8.16
N ASN A 8 -14.63 5.32 -6.95
CA ASN A 8 -15.31 4.99 -5.71
C ASN A 8 -15.57 6.27 -4.92
N SER A 9 -16.84 6.57 -4.64
CA SER A 9 -17.24 7.78 -3.91
C SER A 9 -16.65 7.86 -2.51
N ARG A 10 -16.49 6.71 -1.82
CA ARG A 10 -15.87 6.64 -0.50
C ARG A 10 -14.38 6.98 -0.55
N PHE A 11 -13.69 6.53 -1.60
CA PHE A 11 -12.28 6.86 -1.80
C PHE A 11 -12.09 8.34 -2.14
N PHE A 12 -12.99 8.92 -2.94
CA PHE A 12 -12.99 10.35 -3.22
C PHE A 12 -13.19 11.18 -1.94
N GLN A 13 -14.20 10.84 -1.12
CA GLN A 13 -14.44 11.50 0.17
C GLN A 13 -13.26 11.36 1.15
N GLU A 14 -12.46 10.31 1.01
CA GLU A 14 -11.28 10.10 1.83
C GLU A 14 -10.07 10.93 1.37
N LEU A 15 -10.11 11.42 0.13
CA LEU A 15 -9.14 12.33 -0.46
C LEU A 15 -9.53 13.81 -0.26
N ASP A 16 -10.82 14.11 -0.37
CA ASP A 16 -11.45 15.42 -0.12
C ASP A 16 -11.50 15.67 1.40
N ARG A 17 -10.40 16.18 1.96
CA ARG A 17 -10.18 16.39 3.39
C ARG A 17 -10.95 17.59 3.92
N ASP A 18 -11.11 18.62 3.09
CA ASP A 18 -11.86 19.81 3.47
C ASP A 18 -13.38 19.66 3.24
N GLY A 19 -13.79 18.62 2.50
CA GLY A 19 -15.19 18.24 2.29
C GLY A 19 -15.92 19.17 1.32
N ASN A 20 -15.18 19.89 0.47
CA ASN A 20 -15.76 20.88 -0.45
C ASN A 20 -16.33 20.26 -1.75
N GLY A 21 -16.20 18.94 -1.92
CA GLY A 21 -16.67 18.18 -3.08
C GLY A 21 -15.74 18.25 -4.29
N ARG A 22 -14.52 18.76 -4.13
CA ARG A 22 -13.47 18.91 -5.16
C ARG A 22 -12.14 18.47 -4.55
N LEU A 23 -11.15 18.26 -5.42
CA LEU A 23 -9.78 18.02 -4.96
C LEU A 23 -8.96 19.29 -5.20
N ASP A 24 -8.42 19.86 -4.14
CA ASP A 24 -7.40 20.90 -4.23
C ASP A 24 -6.05 20.33 -4.72
N PHE A 25 -5.03 21.18 -4.85
CA PHE A 25 -3.72 20.74 -5.34
C PHE A 25 -3.07 19.66 -4.46
N ASN A 26 -3.19 19.75 -3.14
CA ASN A 26 -2.59 18.79 -2.21
C ASN A 26 -3.34 17.45 -2.21
N GLU A 27 -4.65 17.50 -2.32
CA GLU A 27 -5.52 16.32 -2.41
C GLU A 27 -5.32 15.60 -3.75
N PHE A 28 -5.21 16.36 -4.84
CA PHE A 28 -4.84 15.83 -6.15
C PHE A 28 -3.43 15.21 -6.14
N LEU A 29 -2.45 15.86 -5.50
CA LEU A 29 -1.09 15.32 -5.39
C LEU A 29 -1.09 13.99 -4.63
N THR A 30 -1.93 13.86 -3.61
CA THR A 30 -2.15 12.61 -2.88
C THR A 30 -2.71 11.52 -3.80
N LEU A 31 -3.76 11.82 -4.56
CA LEU A 31 -4.31 10.90 -5.57
C LEU A 31 -3.25 10.48 -6.60
N PHE A 32 -2.49 11.44 -7.13
CA PHE A 32 -1.42 11.19 -8.09
C PHE A 32 -0.36 10.24 -7.53
N TYR A 33 0.06 10.44 -6.28
CA TYR A 33 1.00 9.55 -5.60
C TYR A 33 0.45 8.13 -5.45
N ILE A 34 -0.82 7.98 -5.06
CA ILE A 34 -1.49 6.67 -4.94
C ILE A 34 -1.48 5.94 -6.29
N ILE A 35 -1.84 6.63 -7.38
CA ILE A 35 -1.83 6.08 -8.74
C ILE A 35 -0.41 5.65 -9.14
N LYS A 36 0.57 6.54 -8.98
CA LYS A 36 1.94 6.30 -9.45
C LYS A 36 2.67 5.22 -8.67
N SER A 37 2.44 5.14 -7.37
CA SER A 37 3.01 4.09 -6.52
C SER A 37 2.26 2.76 -6.60
N ARG A 38 1.16 2.70 -7.36
CA ARG A 38 0.29 1.52 -7.52
C ARG A 38 -0.16 0.92 -6.20
N ARG A 39 -0.52 1.79 -5.24
CA ARG A 39 -0.97 1.31 -3.94
C ARG A 39 -2.27 0.49 -4.10
N PRO A 40 -2.38 -0.66 -3.41
CA PRO A 40 -3.50 -1.56 -3.60
C PRO A 40 -4.75 -1.10 -2.84
N PHE A 41 -5.87 -1.68 -3.24
CA PHE A 41 -7.13 -1.65 -2.51
C PHE A 41 -7.41 -3.05 -1.96
N CYS A 42 -8.26 -3.15 -0.95
CA CYS A 42 -8.63 -4.43 -0.37
C CYS A 42 -9.49 -5.25 -1.35
N ASP A 43 -9.07 -6.44 -1.73
CA ASP A 43 -9.86 -7.35 -2.59
C ASP A 43 -11.10 -7.93 -1.89
N GLY A 44 -11.24 -7.74 -0.57
CA GLY A 44 -12.42 -8.17 0.19
C GLY A 44 -13.48 -7.11 0.40
N CYS A 45 -13.14 -5.81 0.38
CA CYS A 45 -14.09 -4.73 0.67
C CYS A 45 -13.81 -3.41 -0.04
N GLU A 46 -12.88 -3.40 -1.00
CA GLU A 46 -12.56 -2.30 -1.90
C GLU A 46 -12.11 -0.99 -1.24
N ILE A 47 -11.78 -1.02 0.06
CA ILE A 47 -11.22 0.15 0.74
C ILE A 47 -9.75 0.34 0.35
N PHE A 48 -9.32 1.60 0.31
CA PHE A 48 -7.93 1.95 0.08
C PHE A 48 -7.01 1.50 1.23
N LEU A 49 -5.89 0.85 0.91
CA LEU A 49 -4.95 0.33 1.91
C LEU A 49 -3.89 1.37 2.28
N LYS A 50 -4.21 2.19 3.29
CA LYS A 50 -3.35 3.30 3.76
C LYS A 50 -2.08 2.88 4.50
N GLY A 51 -2.09 1.71 5.16
CA GLY A 51 -1.06 1.30 6.11
C GLY A 51 -0.68 -0.17 5.97
N LEU A 52 -0.58 -0.88 7.10
CA LEU A 52 -0.34 -2.32 7.11
C LEU A 52 -1.47 -3.04 6.38
N PHE A 53 -1.10 -3.90 5.44
CA PHE A 53 -2.03 -4.79 4.73
C PHE A 53 -1.40 -6.17 4.59
N PHE A 54 -2.25 -7.13 4.26
CA PHE A 54 -1.90 -8.52 4.02
C PHE A 54 -1.91 -8.80 2.54
N THR A 55 -0.93 -9.51 2.02
CA THR A 55 -0.82 -9.84 0.60
C THR A 55 -0.56 -11.33 0.41
N CYS A 56 -1.15 -11.91 -0.63
CA CYS A 56 -0.83 -13.28 -1.02
C CYS A 56 0.57 -13.34 -1.64
N VAL A 57 1.45 -14.15 -1.05
CA VAL A 57 2.83 -14.33 -1.53
C VAL A 57 2.86 -14.85 -2.98
N LYS A 58 2.04 -15.86 -3.28
CA LYS A 58 1.99 -16.48 -4.61
C LYS A 58 1.49 -15.51 -5.69
N CYS A 59 0.45 -14.72 -5.39
CA CYS A 59 -0.01 -13.68 -6.31
C CYS A 59 1.07 -12.62 -6.49
N HIS A 60 1.63 -12.12 -5.39
CA HIS A 60 2.68 -11.10 -5.43
C HIS A 60 3.93 -11.51 -6.25
N GLU A 61 4.27 -12.79 -6.30
CA GLU A 61 5.33 -13.32 -7.15
C GLU A 61 4.91 -13.52 -8.61
N SER A 62 3.62 -13.82 -8.85
CA SER A 62 3.07 -13.88 -10.18
C SER A 62 2.93 -12.46 -10.75
N ARG A 63 3.72 -12.12 -11.76
CA ARG A 63 3.82 -10.76 -12.35
C ARG A 63 2.49 -10.15 -12.88
N ASN A 64 1.38 -10.90 -12.83
CA ASN A 64 0.11 -10.50 -13.41
C ASN A 64 -0.86 -9.85 -12.43
N ASP A 65 -0.83 -10.18 -11.13
CA ASP A 65 -1.80 -9.64 -10.19
C ASP A 65 -1.37 -9.76 -8.72
N THR A 66 -1.88 -8.89 -7.86
CA THR A 66 -1.73 -9.02 -6.40
C THR A 66 -3.05 -9.48 -5.78
N PHE A 67 -3.01 -9.90 -4.52
CA PHE A 67 -4.21 -10.15 -3.75
C PHE A 67 -3.99 -9.60 -2.35
N ASP A 68 -4.58 -8.45 -2.09
CA ASP A 68 -4.29 -7.58 -0.95
C ASP A 68 -5.53 -7.40 -0.07
N LEU A 69 -5.37 -7.49 1.24
CA LEU A 69 -6.44 -7.45 2.21
C LEU A 69 -6.13 -6.45 3.33
N CYS A 70 -7.14 -5.70 3.75
CA CYS A 70 -7.08 -4.95 4.99
C CYS A 70 -7.09 -5.91 6.19
N SER A 71 -6.59 -5.44 7.34
CA SER A 71 -6.55 -6.23 8.58
C SER A 71 -7.92 -6.78 8.98
N ALA A 72 -8.99 -6.02 8.73
CA ALA A 72 -10.36 -6.42 9.06
C ALA A 72 -10.87 -7.56 8.16
N CYS A 73 -10.57 -7.55 6.85
CA CYS A 73 -10.93 -8.65 5.95
C CYS A 73 -10.08 -9.89 6.20
N TYR A 74 -8.78 -9.72 6.47
CA TYR A 74 -7.90 -10.82 6.80
C TYR A 74 -8.32 -11.54 8.10
N ARG A 75 -8.50 -10.78 9.19
CA ARG A 75 -8.92 -11.33 10.49
C ARG A 75 -10.30 -11.95 10.45
N GLY A 76 -11.26 -11.29 9.79
CA GLY A 76 -12.64 -11.75 9.68
C GLY A 76 -12.89 -12.79 8.58
N LYS A 77 -11.85 -13.20 7.83
CA LYS A 77 -11.97 -14.11 6.67
C LYS A 77 -13.03 -13.67 5.65
N ARG A 78 -13.17 -12.36 5.45
CA ARG A 78 -14.13 -11.75 4.51
C ARG A 78 -13.52 -11.64 3.11
N PHE A 79 -13.18 -12.78 2.52
CA PHE A 79 -12.60 -12.89 1.18
C PHE A 79 -12.67 -14.33 0.68
N ILE A 80 -12.63 -14.52 -0.64
CA ILE A 80 -12.53 -15.84 -1.27
C ILE A 80 -11.22 -15.87 -2.06
N HIS A 81 -10.26 -16.68 -1.61
CA HIS A 81 -8.96 -16.81 -2.25
C HIS A 81 -8.40 -18.22 -2.10
N ARG A 82 -7.69 -18.71 -3.12
CA ARG A 82 -7.24 -20.12 -3.19
C ARG A 82 -5.87 -20.38 -2.55
N HIS A 83 -5.08 -19.34 -2.31
CA HIS A 83 -3.77 -19.49 -1.68
C HIS A 83 -3.84 -19.26 -0.17
N ALA A 84 -3.22 -20.15 0.60
CA ALA A 84 -3.14 -20.03 2.06
C ALA A 84 -2.03 -19.08 2.54
N ALA A 85 -0.96 -18.91 1.74
CA ALA A 85 0.18 -18.07 2.09
C ALA A 85 -0.15 -16.58 1.90
N ILE A 86 -0.72 -15.98 2.94
CA ILE A 86 -1.03 -14.56 3.02
C ILE A 86 -0.24 -14.00 4.20
N LEU A 87 0.63 -13.01 3.94
CA LEU A 87 1.51 -12.41 4.94
C LEU A 87 1.28 -10.91 5.00
N ASP A 88 1.60 -10.28 6.12
CA ASP A 88 1.69 -8.83 6.16
C ASP A 88 2.88 -8.34 5.31
N VAL A 89 2.76 -7.13 4.78
CA VAL A 89 3.77 -6.53 3.90
C VAL A 89 5.16 -6.42 4.54
N TYR A 90 5.26 -6.22 5.87
CA TYR A 90 6.55 -6.10 6.55
C TYR A 90 7.26 -7.45 6.61
N THR A 91 6.54 -8.52 6.93
CA THR A 91 7.06 -9.89 6.94
C THR A 91 7.51 -10.31 5.54
N LEU A 92 6.72 -10.01 4.50
CA LEU A 92 7.10 -10.31 3.12
C LEU A 92 8.37 -9.56 2.68
N LEU A 93 8.47 -8.26 2.97
CA LEU A 93 9.65 -7.46 2.64
C LEU A 93 10.89 -7.92 3.40
N THR A 94 10.74 -8.27 4.67
CA THR A 94 11.82 -8.82 5.50
C THR A 94 12.30 -10.17 4.94
N HIS A 95 11.38 -11.06 4.59
CA HIS A 95 11.72 -12.34 3.96
C HIS A 95 12.48 -12.13 2.63
N LYS A 96 12.00 -11.22 1.77
CA LYS A 96 12.70 -10.87 0.53
C LYS A 96 14.11 -10.32 0.78
N ARG A 97 14.27 -9.43 1.77
CA ARG A 97 15.58 -8.89 2.15
C ARG A 97 16.55 -9.99 2.56
N LEU A 98 16.12 -10.92 3.40
CA LEU A 98 16.96 -12.04 3.84
C LEU A 98 17.33 -12.97 2.68
N MET A 99 16.40 -13.27 1.78
CA MET A 99 16.66 -14.11 0.60
C MET A 99 17.63 -13.44 -0.39
N THR A 100 17.56 -12.12 -0.56
CA THR A 100 18.52 -11.39 -1.40
C THR A 100 19.93 -11.35 -0.79
N MET A 101 20.06 -11.49 0.53
CA MET A 101 21.35 -11.47 1.24
C MET A 101 21.98 -12.87 1.40
N GLY A 102 21.20 -13.94 1.29
CA GLY A 102 21.69 -15.32 1.36
C GLY A 102 22.33 -15.87 0.09
N GLY A 103 22.33 -15.11 -1.02
CA GLY A 103 22.81 -15.55 -2.33
C GLY A 103 24.05 -14.83 -2.88
N VAL A 104 24.55 -13.77 -2.24
CA VAL A 104 25.72 -13.00 -2.69
C VAL A 104 26.53 -12.59 -1.46
N GLY A 105 27.81 -12.97 -1.43
CA GLY A 105 28.77 -12.48 -0.44
C GLY A 105 28.75 -10.95 -0.38
N GLN A 106 28.93 -10.39 0.82
CA GLN A 106 28.80 -8.96 1.13
C GLN A 106 29.18 -8.02 -0.03
N PRO A 107 28.37 -6.99 -0.28
CA PRO A 107 28.99 -5.71 -0.60
C PRO A 107 28.42 -4.54 0.20
N ASN A 108 29.31 -3.57 0.35
CA ASN A 108 29.25 -2.33 1.09
C ASN A 108 27.93 -1.54 0.96
N LEU A 109 27.56 -0.93 2.08
CA LEU A 109 26.44 -0.03 2.24
C LEU A 109 26.77 1.34 1.62
N SER A 110 26.16 1.65 0.47
CA SER A 110 25.71 2.97 -0.05
C SER A 110 26.04 3.14 -1.56
N PRO A 111 25.24 3.92 -2.32
CA PRO A 111 24.07 4.73 -1.93
C PRO A 111 22.74 4.12 -2.42
N ILE A 112 21.81 3.99 -1.47
CA ILE A 112 20.41 3.67 -1.74
C ILE A 112 19.83 4.84 -2.54
N LEU A 113 19.35 4.54 -3.74
CA LEU A 113 18.47 5.34 -4.60
C LEU A 113 17.84 6.54 -3.88
N ASN A 114 18.30 7.76 -4.21
CA ASN A 114 17.72 9.08 -3.88
C ASN A 114 16.47 9.03 -2.98
N VAL A 115 16.71 8.87 -1.67
CA VAL A 115 15.69 8.87 -0.62
C VAL A 115 15.21 10.30 -0.33
N ASP A 116 15.87 11.31 -0.88
CA ASP A 116 15.67 12.73 -0.56
C ASP A 116 14.31 13.29 -1.00
N VAL A 117 13.59 12.63 -1.91
CA VAL A 117 12.21 13.01 -2.27
C VAL A 117 11.16 12.25 -1.42
N LEU A 118 11.50 11.07 -0.91
CA LEU A 118 10.60 10.23 -0.10
C LEU A 118 10.65 10.57 1.39
N ALA A 119 11.76 11.14 1.88
CA ALA A 119 11.91 11.54 3.28
C ALA A 119 11.03 12.75 3.64
N SER A 120 10.84 13.71 2.73
CA SER A 120 9.94 14.87 3.00
C SER A 120 8.45 14.50 3.05
N THR A 121 8.05 13.36 2.46
CA THR A 121 6.63 12.96 2.35
C THR A 121 6.19 11.94 3.39
N SER A 122 7.12 11.32 4.13
CA SER A 122 6.79 10.49 5.30
C SER A 122 6.08 11.28 6.41
N THR A 123 6.27 12.60 6.46
CA THR A 123 5.54 13.49 7.37
C THR A 123 4.03 13.49 7.09
N PHE A 124 3.59 13.38 5.83
CA PHE A 124 2.17 13.50 5.48
C PHE A 124 1.32 12.27 5.83
N ILE A 125 1.90 11.06 5.79
CA ILE A 125 1.20 9.83 6.23
C ILE A 125 1.13 9.76 7.76
N VAL A 126 2.16 10.27 8.46
CA VAL A 126 2.18 10.34 9.92
C VAL A 126 1.18 11.39 10.45
N LEU A 127 0.87 12.44 9.68
CA LEU A 127 -0.10 13.44 10.11
C LEU A 127 -1.54 12.91 10.21
N CYS A 128 -1.95 11.90 9.44
CA CYS A 128 -3.27 11.29 9.60
C CYS A 128 -3.44 10.48 10.91
N HIS A 129 -2.37 10.23 11.67
CA HIS A 129 -2.44 9.51 12.94
C HIS A 129 -2.47 10.44 14.17
N LYS A 130 -2.37 11.78 13.98
CA LYS A 130 -2.30 12.76 15.08
C LYS A 130 -3.62 13.40 15.49
N ASP A 131 -4.71 13.24 14.73
CA ASP A 131 -5.99 13.91 15.02
C ASP A 131 -7.08 12.97 15.59
N CYS A 132 -6.69 11.88 16.25
CA CYS A 132 -7.58 11.15 17.16
C CYS A 132 -7.32 11.62 18.60
N SER A 133 -7.96 12.70 19.01
CA SER A 133 -8.26 13.06 20.40
C SER A 133 -9.49 13.96 20.44
#